data_AF-A0A2K3M9X0-F1
#
_entry.id   AF-A0A2K3M9X0-F1
#
_cell.length_a   1.000
_cell.length_b   1.000
_cell.length_c   1.000
_cell.angle_alpha   90.00
_cell.angle_beta   90.00
_cell.angle_gamma   90.00
#
_symmetry.space_group_name_H-M   'P 1'
#
loop_
_entity.id
_entity.type
_entity.pdbx_description
1 polymer ?
#
loop_
_entity_poly.entity_id
_entity_poly.type
_entity_poly.pdbx_seq_one_letter_code
_entity_poly.pdbx_strand_id
1 'polypeptide(L)' 'MSELRAITQNFSSNFLLGEGGFGTVHKGYLDDNFRQGLKAQPVAVKLLDIEGLQGHREWL' A
#
# COMPACT_ATOMS: atom_id res chain seq x y z
N MET A 1 -4.97 2.48 -9.95
CA MET A 1 -3.79 3.25 -9.49
C MET A 1 -4.12 4.63 -8.93
N SER A 2 -5.06 5.41 -9.49
CA SER A 2 -5.37 6.76 -9.00
C SER A 2 -5.81 6.79 -7.52
N GLU A 3 -6.71 5.88 -7.12
CA GLU A 3 -7.17 5.76 -5.73
C GLU A 3 -6.02 5.44 -4.77
N LEU A 4 -5.23 4.39 -5.05
CA LEU A 4 -4.08 4.02 -4.22
C LEU A 4 -3.06 5.15 -4.08
N ARG A 5 -2.79 5.89 -5.16
CA ARG A 5 -1.94 7.09 -5.11
C ARG A 5 -2.58 8.20 -4.27
N ALA A 6 -3.87 8.44 -4.37
CA ALA A 6 -4.54 9.44 -3.56
C ALA A 6 -4.45 9.12 -2.06
N ILE A 7 -4.76 7.89 -1.66
CA ILE A 7 -4.78 7.50 -0.23
C ILE A 7 -3.38 7.41 0.39
N THR A 8 -2.32 7.23 -0.42
CA THR A 8 -0.92 7.12 0.04
C THR A 8 -0.07 8.36 -0.26
N GLN A 9 -0.68 9.45 -0.74
CA GLN A 9 0.04 10.63 -1.25
C GLN A 9 1.15 10.27 -2.25
N ASN A 10 0.75 9.53 -3.29
CA ASN A 10 1.61 9.03 -4.35
C ASN A 10 2.73 8.10 -3.84
N PHE A 11 2.41 7.21 -2.89
CA PHE A 11 3.37 6.33 -2.23
C PHE A 11 4.53 7.12 -1.60
N SER A 12 4.23 8.24 -0.96
CA SER A 12 5.24 9.09 -0.33
C SER A 12 6.03 8.31 0.75
N SER A 13 7.34 8.55 0.81
CA SER A 13 8.24 7.95 1.81
C SER A 13 7.87 8.37 3.24
N ASN A 14 7.22 9.52 3.42
CA ASN A 14 6.69 9.95 4.72
C ASN A 14 5.61 9.00 5.27
N PHE A 15 4.99 8.20 4.39
CA PHE A 15 4.00 7.20 4.75
C PHE A 15 4.55 5.77 4.67
N LEU A 16 5.86 5.57 4.43
CA LEU A 16 6.45 4.24 4.46
C LEU A 16 6.36 3.65 5.86
N LEU A 17 5.73 2.48 5.98
CA LEU A 17 5.65 1.71 7.22
C LEU A 17 6.76 0.66 7.30
N GLY A 18 7.21 0.15 6.16
CA GLY A 18 8.30 -0.81 6.10
C GLY A 18 8.51 -1.38 4.71
N GLU A 19 9.61 -2.11 4.56
CA GLU A 19 10.03 -2.76 3.33
C GLU A 19 10.50 -4.18 3.66
N GLY A 20 10.21 -5.14 2.76
CA GLY A 20 10.71 -6.50 2.82
C GLY A 20 10.80 -7.07 1.41
N GLY A 21 11.18 -8.35 1.25
CA GLY A 21 11.45 -8.90 -0.09
C GLY A 21 10.23 -9.06 -1.01
N PHE A 22 9.04 -8.69 -0.55
CA PHE A 22 7.82 -8.59 -1.36
C PHE A 22 7.45 -7.16 -1.76
N GLY A 23 8.31 -6.18 -1.46
CA GLY A 23 8.12 -4.76 -1.71
C GLY A 23 7.78 -3.92 -0.48
N THR A 24 7.35 -2.68 -0.71
CA THR A 24 7.10 -1.68 0.33
C THR A 24 5.66 -1.70 0.83
N VAL A 25 5.47 -1.25 2.07
CA VAL A 25 4.16 -1.04 2.67
C VAL A 25 4.03 0.43 3.06
N HIS A 26 3.03 1.11 2.53
CA HIS A 26 2.73 2.51 2.84
C HIS A 26 1.43 2.62 3.63
N LYS A 27 1.39 3.55 4.59
CA LYS A 27 0.17 3.96 5.26
C LYS A 27 -0.69 4.78 4.29
N GLY A 28 -1.98 4.52 4.30
CA GLY A 28 -2.96 5.37 3.63
C GLY A 28 -4.17 5.65 4.51
N TYR A 29 -5.07 6.47 3.99
CA TYR A 29 -6.34 6.81 4.64
C TYR A 29 -7.49 6.68 3.64
N LEU A 30 -8.48 5.88 4.01
CA LEU A 30 -9.76 5.82 3.29
C LEU A 30 -10.81 6.57 4.08
N ASP A 31 -11.65 7.31 3.37
CA ASP A 31 -12.78 8.05 3.92
C ASP A 31 -13.95 8.05 2.93
N ASP A 32 -14.97 8.86 3.25
CA ASP A 32 -16.21 8.95 2.50
C ASP A 32 -16.05 9.43 1.05
N ASN A 33 -14.91 10.06 0.71
CA ASN A 33 -14.61 10.49 -0.66
C ASN A 33 -14.36 9.32 -1.60
N PHE A 34 -13.99 8.15 -1.06
CA PHE A 34 -13.72 6.94 -1.84
C PHE A 34 -14.92 6.00 -1.89
N ARG A 35 -15.72 5.99 -0.83
CA ARG A 35 -16.95 5.20 -0.76
C ARG A 35 -17.94 5.84 0.20
N GLN A 36 -19.12 6.16 -0.31
CA GLN A 36 -20.18 6.76 0.50
C GLN A 36 -20.57 5.86 1.69
N GLY A 37 -20.72 6.46 2.87
CA GLY A 37 -20.92 5.80 4.16
C GLY A 37 -19.64 5.22 4.79
N LEU A 38 -18.46 5.40 4.20
CA LEU A 38 -17.23 4.84 4.74
C LEU A 38 -16.69 5.70 5.88
N LYS A 39 -16.61 5.12 7.07
CA LYS A 39 -15.93 5.75 8.19
C LYS A 39 -14.44 5.90 7.88
N ALA A 40 -13.90 7.10 8.12
CA ALA A 40 -12.48 7.37 7.97
C ALA A 40 -11.63 6.37 8.75
N GLN A 41 -10.73 5.67 8.07
CA GLN A 41 -9.89 4.64 8.66
C GLN A 41 -8.49 4.59 8.04
N PRO A 42 -7.45 4.32 8.85
CA PRO A 42 -6.12 4.07 8.32
C PRO A 42 -6.06 2.70 7.65
N VAL A 43 -5.27 2.60 6.58
CA VAL A 43 -4.99 1.34 5.88
C VAL A 43 -3.50 1.18 5.65
N ALA A 44 -3.08 -0.06 5.44
CA ALA A 44 -1.76 -0.40 4.92
C ALA A 44 -1.89 -0.84 3.47
N VAL A 45 -1.14 -0.21 2.56
CA VAL A 45 -1.11 -0.50 1.13
C VAL A 45 0.23 -1.13 0.81
N LYS A 46 0.23 -2.40 0.41
CA LYS A 46 1.43 -3.10 -0.03
C LYS A 46 1.63 -2.92 -1.53
N LEU A 47 2.78 -2.39 -1.90
CA LEU A 47 3.22 -2.32 -3.29
C LEU A 47 4.07 -3.55 -3.57
N LEU A 48 3.57 -4.43 -4.44
CA LEU A 48 4.30 -5.64 -4.83
C LEU A 48 5.54 -5.25 -5.64
N ASP A 49 6.70 -5.71 -5.18
CA ASP A 49 7.90 -5.76 -6.01
C ASP A 49 7.86 -7.02 -6.89
N ILE A 50 7.59 -6.83 -8.18
CA ILE A 50 7.45 -7.93 -9.15
C ILE A 50 8.81 -8.52 -9.50
N GLU A 51 9.89 -7.74 -9.33
CA GLU A 51 11.27 -8.18 -9.53
C GLU A 51 11.87 -8.79 -8.24
N GLY A 52 11.09 -8.79 -7.15
CA GLY A 52 11.47 -9.33 -5.85
C GLY A 52 11.88 -10.79 -5.92
N LEU A 53 13.02 -11.12 -5.30
CA LEU A 53 13.58 -12.47 -5.28
C LEU A 53 12.90 -13.40 -4.26
N GLN A 54 12.04 -12.84 -3.40
CA GLN A 54 11.36 -13.49 -2.29
C GLN A 54 9.89 -13.81 -2.69
N GLY A 55 9.33 -14.93 -2.23
CA GLY A 55 8.03 -15.45 -2.69
C GLY A 55 8.14 -16.62 -3.67
N HIS A 56 8.65 -16.39 -4.90
CA HIS A 56 8.74 -17.48 -5.89
C HIS A 56 9.60 -18.66 -5.42
N ARG A 57 10.68 -18.38 -4.66
CA ARG A 57 11.59 -19.40 -4.10
C ARG A 57 11.13 -20.03 -2.79
N GLU A 58 10.15 -19.43 -2.11
CA GLU A 58 9.71 -19.90 -0.78
C GLU A 58 8.46 -20.78 -0.86
N TRP A 59 7.79 -20.79 -2.01
CA TRP A 59 6.52 -21.49 -2.25
C TRP A 59 6.57 -22.53 -3.40
N LEU A 60 7.74 -22.72 -4.03
CA LEU A 60 8.05 -23.83 -4.95
C LEU A 60 9.12 -24.72 -4.34
#